data_AF-A0A7R9WY76-F1
#
_entry.id   AF-A0A7R9WY76-F1
#
_cell.length_a   1.000
_cell.length_b   1.000
_cell.length_c   1.000
_cell.angle_alpha   90.00
_cell.angle_beta   90.00
_cell.angle_gamma   90.00
#
_symmetry.space_group_name_H-M   'P 1'
#
loop_
_entity.id
_entity.type
_entity.pdbx_description
1 polymer ?
#
loop_
_entity_poly.entity_id
_entity_poly.type
_entity_poly.pdbx_seq_one_letter_code
_entity_poly.pdbx_strand_id
1 'polypeptide(L)'
;NHAANLQLEQNPTSAEAKETHERVHSFTLTLRRALHNTFRYGQGTRDMAGPSGFTTEDFIDKVAWRLERYLARQDDAFPPPNLTEPDRLYRRNYKVDQEAIAELFSKYDKDGDGFLGYEEFSKLLIKMNLAPQQAKGNDENEATAKVPDV
;
A
#
# COMPACT_ATOMS: atom_id res chain seq x y z
N ASN A 1 -0.04 -9.49 -21.24
CA ASN A 1 -1.06 -8.43 -21.19
C ASN A 1 -0.75 -7.35 -22.23
N HIS A 2 0.34 -6.58 -22.10
CA HIS A 2 0.72 -5.55 -23.11
C HIS A 2 0.82 -6.08 -24.55
N ALA A 3 1.47 -7.23 -24.79
CA ALA A 3 1.55 -7.81 -26.13
C ALA A 3 0.18 -8.16 -26.74
N ALA A 4 -0.78 -8.62 -25.92
CA ALA A 4 -2.13 -8.93 -26.38
C ALA A 4 -2.92 -7.64 -26.68
N ASN A 5 -2.65 -6.55 -25.94
CA ASN A 5 -3.21 -5.23 -26.25
C ASN A 5 -2.68 -4.72 -27.58
N LEU A 6 -1.37 -4.82 -27.83
CA LEU A 6 -0.76 -4.42 -29.10
C LEU A 6 -1.35 -5.20 -30.29
N GLN A 7 -1.55 -6.52 -30.14
CA GLN A 7 -2.17 -7.35 -31.16
C GLN A 7 -3.64 -6.94 -31.45
N LEU A 8 -4.39 -6.58 -30.40
CA LEU A 8 -5.75 -6.07 -30.54
C LEU A 8 -5.78 -4.68 -31.19
N GLU A 9 -4.87 -3.79 -30.81
CA GLU A 9 -4.74 -2.44 -31.38
C GLU A 9 -4.37 -2.49 -32.87
N GLN A 10 -3.49 -3.42 -33.26
CA GLN A 10 -3.10 -3.62 -34.65
C GLN A 10 -4.22 -4.25 -35.49
N ASN A 11 -5.06 -5.10 -34.90
CA ASN A 11 -6.13 -5.82 -35.60
C ASN A 11 -7.46 -5.81 -34.81
N PRO A 12 -8.12 -4.65 -34.67
CA PRO A 12 -9.26 -4.47 -33.76
C PRO A 12 -10.53 -5.20 -34.17
N THR A 13 -10.65 -5.62 -35.43
CA THR A 13 -11.77 -6.40 -35.96
C THR A 13 -11.53 -7.90 -35.92
N SER A 14 -10.30 -8.36 -35.64
CA SER A 14 -9.99 -9.78 -35.56
C SER A 14 -10.63 -10.42 -34.33
N ALA A 15 -11.45 -11.45 -34.54
CA ALA A 15 -12.05 -12.23 -33.47
C ALA A 15 -10.99 -12.95 -32.62
N GLU A 16 -9.95 -13.48 -33.26
CA GLU A 16 -8.84 -14.16 -32.60
C GLU A 16 -8.04 -13.21 -31.68
N ALA A 17 -7.81 -11.97 -32.13
CA ALA A 17 -7.11 -10.97 -31.33
C ALA A 17 -7.93 -10.56 -30.09
N LYS A 18 -9.25 -10.41 -30.24
CA LYS A 18 -10.17 -10.15 -29.11
C LYS A 18 -10.18 -11.30 -28.12
N GLU A 19 -10.35 -12.53 -28.60
CA GLU A 19 -10.37 -13.72 -27.75
C GLU A 19 -9.05 -13.90 -26.99
N THR A 20 -7.92 -13.70 -27.67
CA THR A 20 -6.60 -13.79 -27.05
C THR A 20 -6.42 -12.72 -25.97
N HIS A 21 -6.82 -11.47 -26.26
CA HIS A 21 -6.79 -10.38 -25.28
C HIS A 21 -7.65 -10.71 -24.05
N GLU A 22 -8.89 -11.14 -24.24
CA GLU A 22 -9.81 -11.49 -23.15
C GLU A 22 -9.26 -12.63 -22.28
N ARG A 23 -8.71 -13.68 -22.91
CA ARG A 23 -8.08 -14.80 -22.20
C ARG A 23 -6.89 -14.36 -21.36
N VAL A 24 -5.95 -13.62 -21.97
CA VAL A 24 -4.75 -13.12 -21.29
C VAL A 24 -5.13 -12.16 -20.16
N HIS A 25 -6.09 -11.27 -20.40
CA HIS A 25 -6.54 -10.32 -19.40
C HIS A 25 -7.16 -11.06 -18.20
N SER A 26 -8.12 -11.95 -18.46
CA SER A 26 -8.79 -12.77 -17.43
C SER A 26 -7.80 -13.60 -16.63
N PHE A 27 -6.86 -14.28 -17.30
CA PHE A 27 -5.81 -15.04 -16.63
C PHE A 27 -4.95 -14.15 -15.73
N THR A 28 -4.51 -12.99 -16.20
CA THR A 28 -3.69 -12.08 -15.38
C THR A 28 -4.44 -11.49 -14.19
N LEU A 29 -5.76 -11.26 -14.31
CA LEU A 29 -6.60 -10.85 -13.19
C LEU A 29 -6.65 -11.97 -12.13
N THR A 30 -6.86 -13.21 -12.56
CA THR A 30 -6.93 -14.37 -11.67
C THR A 30 -5.59 -14.67 -11.00
N LEU A 31 -4.49 -14.58 -11.75
CA LEU A 31 -3.13 -14.70 -11.19
C LEU A 31 -2.86 -13.63 -10.15
N ARG A 32 -3.21 -12.36 -10.42
CA ARG A 32 -3.06 -11.29 -9.44
C ARG A 32 -3.86 -11.59 -8.17
N ARG A 33 -5.10 -12.07 -8.31
CA ARG A 33 -5.95 -12.46 -7.18
C ARG A 33 -5.32 -13.61 -6.38
N ALA A 34 -4.80 -14.64 -7.04
CA ALA A 34 -4.13 -15.77 -6.38
C ALA A 34 -2.90 -15.31 -5.59
N LEU A 35 -2.07 -14.46 -6.20
CA LEU A 35 -0.90 -13.89 -5.56
C LEU A 35 -1.27 -13.06 -4.33
N HIS A 36 -2.19 -12.10 -4.48
CA HIS A 36 -2.61 -11.23 -3.38
C HIS A 36 -3.23 -12.01 -2.23
N ASN A 37 -4.12 -12.95 -2.54
CA ASN A 37 -4.77 -13.74 -1.50
C ASN A 37 -3.77 -14.61 -0.74
N THR A 38 -2.74 -15.15 -1.41
CA THR A 38 -1.68 -15.91 -0.73
C THR A 38 -0.96 -15.06 0.32
N PHE A 39 -0.67 -13.78 0.03
CA PHE A 39 -0.20 -12.85 1.06
C PHE A 39 -1.24 -12.58 2.15
N ARG A 40 -2.51 -12.38 1.78
CA ARG A 40 -3.59 -12.09 2.73
C ARG A 40 -3.82 -13.20 3.75
N TYR A 41 -3.60 -14.46 3.37
CA TYR A 41 -3.66 -15.58 4.32
C TYR A 41 -2.40 -15.74 5.18
N GLY A 42 -1.45 -14.80 5.14
CA GLY A 42 -0.18 -14.90 5.85
C GLY A 42 0.78 -15.94 5.25
N GLN A 43 0.48 -16.43 4.04
CA GLN A 43 1.27 -17.43 3.31
C GLN A 43 2.19 -16.77 2.27
N GLY A 44 2.46 -15.47 2.44
CA GLY A 44 3.40 -14.72 1.63
C GLY A 44 4.85 -15.06 1.94
N THR A 45 5.77 -14.43 1.23
CA THR A 45 7.20 -14.50 1.53
C THR A 45 7.53 -13.86 2.89
N ARG A 46 8.62 -14.32 3.51
CA ARG A 46 9.04 -13.92 4.87
C ARG A 46 9.18 -12.42 5.13
N ASP A 47 9.48 -11.63 4.10
CA ASP A 47 9.61 -10.18 4.19
C ASP A 47 8.27 -9.46 4.39
N MET A 48 7.17 -10.03 3.91
CA MET A 48 5.83 -9.45 4.04
C MET A 48 4.95 -10.18 5.05
N ALA A 49 5.19 -11.48 5.27
CA ALA A 49 4.42 -12.34 6.17
C ALA A 49 5.14 -12.64 7.50
N GLY A 50 6.32 -12.06 7.73
CA GLY A 50 7.10 -12.25 8.95
C GLY A 50 7.78 -13.63 9.05
N PRO A 51 8.17 -14.06 10.26
CA PRO A 51 8.97 -15.27 10.47
C PRO A 51 8.32 -16.57 9.97
N SER A 52 6.98 -16.62 9.99
CA SER A 52 6.14 -17.73 9.51
C SER A 52 5.88 -17.69 8.00
N GLY A 53 6.39 -16.69 7.29
CA GLY A 53 6.27 -16.59 5.85
C GLY A 53 6.97 -17.75 5.13
N PHE A 54 6.49 -18.04 3.94
CA PHE A 54 6.98 -19.10 3.08
C PHE A 54 8.35 -18.78 2.49
N THR A 55 9.06 -19.83 2.08
CA THR A 55 10.18 -19.71 1.15
C THR A 55 9.68 -19.19 -0.20
N THR A 56 10.61 -18.77 -1.07
CA THR A 56 10.22 -18.31 -2.41
C THR A 56 9.58 -19.44 -3.21
N GLU A 57 10.11 -20.65 -3.07
CA GLU A 57 9.64 -21.86 -3.72
C GLU A 57 8.25 -22.27 -3.21
N ASP A 58 8.07 -22.40 -1.88
CA ASP A 58 6.78 -22.76 -1.28
C ASP A 58 5.69 -21.73 -1.59
N PHE A 59 6.07 -20.46 -1.68
CA PHE A 59 5.16 -19.39 -2.08
C PHE A 59 4.69 -19.57 -3.54
N ILE A 60 5.61 -19.88 -4.46
CA ILE A 60 5.27 -20.12 -5.86
C ILE A 60 4.32 -21.32 -5.98
N ASP A 61 4.63 -22.42 -5.30
CA ASP A 61 3.79 -23.62 -5.31
C ASP A 61 2.39 -23.33 -4.75
N LYS A 62 2.30 -22.52 -3.69
CA LYS A 62 1.02 -22.14 -3.11
C LYS A 62 0.20 -21.23 -4.03
N VAL A 63 0.85 -20.29 -4.72
CA VAL A 63 0.19 -19.43 -5.72
C VAL A 63 -0.31 -20.25 -6.90
N ALA A 64 0.49 -21.22 -7.39
CA ALA A 64 0.09 -22.12 -8.47
C ALA A 64 -1.15 -22.94 -8.10
N TRP A 65 -1.14 -23.58 -6.92
CA TRP A 65 -2.28 -24.32 -6.38
C TRP A 65 -3.55 -23.46 -6.31
N ARG A 66 -3.42 -22.21 -5.87
CA ARG A 66 -4.56 -21.28 -5.75
C ARG A 66 -5.05 -20.80 -7.11
N LEU A 67 -4.15 -20.53 -8.04
CA LEU A 67 -4.45 -20.12 -9.40
C LEU A 67 -5.28 -21.19 -10.12
N GLU A 68 -4.89 -22.46 -10.04
CA GLU A 68 -5.62 -23.58 -10.65
C GLU A 68 -7.05 -23.67 -10.12
N ARG A 69 -7.23 -23.56 -8.81
CA ARG A 69 -8.57 -23.55 -8.17
C ARG A 69 -9.43 -22.38 -8.67
N TYR A 70 -8.87 -21.19 -8.77
CA TYR A 70 -9.61 -20.02 -9.24
C TYR A 70 -9.98 -20.13 -10.72
N LEU A 71 -9.10 -20.68 -11.56
CA LEU A 71 -9.41 -20.97 -12.96
C LEU A 71 -10.54 -22.02 -13.08
N ALA A 72 -10.57 -22.98 -12.16
CA ALA A 72 -11.66 -23.95 -12.04
C ALA A 72 -12.94 -23.38 -11.38
N ARG A 73 -13.02 -22.06 -11.12
CA ARG A 73 -14.12 -21.36 -10.43
C ARG A 73 -14.46 -21.96 -9.05
N GLN A 74 -13.47 -22.53 -8.38
CA GLN A 74 -13.63 -22.98 -7.00
C GLN A 74 -13.37 -21.81 -6.06
N ASP A 75 -14.35 -21.54 -5.21
CA ASP A 75 -14.21 -20.52 -4.18
C ASP A 75 -13.29 -20.96 -3.06
N ASP A 76 -12.71 -19.97 -2.37
CA ASP A 76 -12.00 -20.20 -1.13
C ASP A 76 -12.99 -20.57 -0.03
N ALA A 77 -12.59 -21.49 0.85
CA ALA A 77 -13.43 -21.92 1.98
C ALA A 77 -13.77 -20.77 2.95
N PHE A 78 -12.89 -19.77 3.05
CA PHE A 78 -13.08 -18.57 3.85
C PHE A 78 -12.62 -17.36 3.05
N PRO A 79 -13.25 -16.19 3.20
CA PRO A 79 -12.76 -14.98 2.55
C PRO A 79 -11.39 -14.58 3.12
N PRO A 80 -10.50 -14.01 2.29
CA PRO A 80 -9.21 -13.54 2.77
C PRO A 80 -9.39 -12.39 3.75
N PRO A 81 -8.63 -12.33 4.86
CA PRO A 81 -8.75 -11.26 5.84
C PRO A 81 -8.32 -9.91 5.24
N ASN A 82 -8.77 -8.81 5.83
CA ASN A 82 -8.26 -7.48 5.50
C ASN A 82 -6.88 -7.32 6.12
N LEU A 83 -5.88 -6.99 5.29
CA LEU A 83 -4.53 -6.77 5.78
C LEU A 83 -4.38 -5.34 6.29
N THR A 84 -3.66 -5.20 7.39
CA THR A 84 -3.02 -3.95 7.82
C THR A 84 -1.63 -3.86 7.20
N GLU A 85 -1.03 -2.67 7.16
CA GLU A 85 0.38 -2.53 6.72
C GLU A 85 1.25 -3.47 7.58
N PRO A 86 2.02 -4.40 6.97
CA PRO A 86 2.92 -5.24 7.72
C PRO A 86 4.04 -4.38 8.32
N ASP A 87 4.55 -4.80 9.48
CA ASP A 87 5.63 -4.09 10.13
C ASP A 87 6.84 -3.95 9.19
N ARG A 88 7.30 -2.71 9.02
CA ARG A 88 8.40 -2.36 8.11
C ARG A 88 9.72 -3.00 8.57
N LEU A 89 9.81 -3.41 9.83
CA LEU A 89 10.94 -4.13 10.41
C LEU A 89 11.26 -5.45 9.68
N TYR A 90 10.31 -6.08 8.99
CA TYR A 90 10.54 -7.34 8.26
C TYR A 90 11.16 -7.15 6.87
N ARG A 91 11.35 -5.91 6.40
CA ARG A 91 11.98 -5.66 5.10
C ARG A 91 13.47 -6.02 5.16
N ARG A 92 13.92 -6.83 4.18
CA ARG A 92 15.28 -7.41 4.10
C ARG A 92 16.45 -6.43 4.37
N ASN A 93 16.31 -5.17 3.96
CA ASN A 93 17.35 -4.14 4.08
C ASN A 93 16.96 -2.97 5.02
N TYR A 94 15.93 -3.16 5.84
CA TYR A 94 15.49 -2.14 6.79
C TYR A 94 16.15 -2.38 8.14
N LYS A 95 17.40 -1.93 8.27
CA LYS A 95 18.10 -1.87 9.56
C LYS A 95 17.91 -0.48 10.13
N VAL A 96 17.11 -0.41 11.18
CA VAL A 96 16.91 0.82 11.93
C VAL A 96 17.95 0.88 13.04
N ASP A 97 18.64 2.00 13.15
CA ASP A 97 19.55 2.26 14.27
C ASP A 97 18.70 2.56 15.51
N GLN A 98 18.55 1.52 16.35
CA GLN A 98 17.75 1.61 17.56
C GLN A 98 18.35 2.57 18.58
N GLU A 99 19.67 2.76 18.59
CA GLU A 99 20.34 3.69 19.50
C GLU A 99 20.04 5.13 19.09
N ALA A 100 20.14 5.46 17.80
CA ALA A 100 19.77 6.77 17.29
C ALA A 100 18.27 7.09 17.51
N ILE A 101 17.39 6.08 17.43
CA ILE A 101 15.98 6.25 17.78
C ILE A 101 15.79 6.50 19.27
N ALA A 102 16.48 5.75 20.14
CA ALA A 102 16.40 5.94 21.58
C ALA A 102 16.92 7.32 21.99
N GLU A 103 18.02 7.79 21.40
CA GLU A 103 18.54 9.14 21.63
C GLU A 103 17.56 10.21 21.17
N LEU A 104 16.93 10.02 20.01
CA LEU A 104 15.89 10.92 19.54
C LEU A 104 14.69 10.92 20.50
N PHE A 105 14.27 9.76 20.98
CA PHE A 105 13.16 9.63 21.92
C PHE A 105 13.46 10.37 23.24
N SER A 106 14.58 10.04 23.90
CA SER A 106 15.02 10.64 25.17
C SER A 106 15.27 12.15 25.07
N LYS A 107 15.49 12.69 23.86
CA LYS A 107 15.65 14.14 23.66
C LYS A 107 14.33 14.91 23.76
N TYR A 108 13.19 14.26 23.51
CA TYR A 108 11.88 14.89 23.51
C TYR A 108 10.98 14.42 24.66
N ASP A 109 11.20 13.22 25.19
CA ASP A 109 10.66 12.75 26.47
C ASP A 109 11.37 13.52 27.60
N LYS A 110 10.74 14.60 28.06
CA LYS A 110 11.34 15.53 29.03
C LYS A 110 10.98 15.19 30.46
N ASP A 111 9.84 14.55 30.67
CA ASP A 111 9.42 14.09 31.98
C ASP A 111 9.98 12.70 32.33
N GLY A 112 10.55 12.01 31.35
CA GLY A 112 11.28 10.76 31.52
C GLY A 112 10.35 9.59 31.86
N ASP A 113 9.08 9.70 31.48
CA ASP A 113 8.06 8.71 31.78
C ASP A 113 8.09 7.52 30.80
N GLY A 114 8.92 7.60 29.75
CA GLY A 114 9.07 6.59 28.71
C GLY A 114 7.98 6.65 27.65
N PHE A 115 7.16 7.69 27.64
CA PHE A 115 6.14 8.00 26.65
C PHE A 115 6.41 9.38 26.05
N LEU A 116 5.81 9.67 24.89
CA LEU A 116 5.79 11.03 24.35
C LEU A 116 4.37 11.54 24.47
N GLY A 117 4.15 12.46 25.41
CA GLY A 117 2.89 13.15 25.55
C GLY A 117 2.55 13.98 24.31
N TYR A 118 1.30 14.41 24.18
CA TYR A 118 0.83 15.21 23.04
C TYR A 118 1.71 16.43 22.76
N GLU A 119 2.13 17.15 23.81
CA GLU A 119 2.98 18.33 23.66
C GLU A 119 4.38 18.01 23.13
N GLU A 120 4.98 16.92 23.61
CA GLU A 120 6.33 16.50 23.25
C GLU A 120 6.36 15.96 21.83
N PHE A 121 5.34 15.18 21.47
CA PHE A 121 5.11 14.71 20.11
C PHE A 121 4.85 15.89 19.16
N SER A 122 4.06 16.89 19.57
CA SER A 122 3.84 18.10 18.76
C SER A 122 5.14 18.88 18.55
N LYS A 123 5.96 19.05 19.59
CA LYS A 123 7.27 19.70 19.51
C LYS A 123 8.23 18.92 18.59
N LEU A 124 8.19 17.59 18.62
CA LEU A 124 8.94 16.71 17.73
C LEU A 124 8.54 16.94 16.26
N LEU A 125 7.24 16.90 15.94
CA LEU A 125 6.75 17.09 14.58
C LEU A 125 7.05 18.48 14.02
N ILE A 126 6.89 19.54 14.83
CA ILE A 126 7.23 20.91 14.44
C ILE A 126 8.72 21.02 14.12
N LYS A 127 9.57 20.45 14.99
CA LYS A 127 11.03 20.52 14.82
C LYS A 127 11.54 19.70 13.63
N MET A 128 10.84 18.62 13.28
CA MET A 128 11.10 17.85 12.06
C MET A 128 10.45 18.44 10.81
N ASN A 129 9.74 19.57 10.93
CA ASN A 129 9.00 20.22 9.85
C ASN A 129 7.96 19.28 9.18
N LEU A 130 7.40 18.36 9.97
CA LEU A 130 6.35 17.42 9.58
C LEU A 130 4.96 17.89 10.04
N ALA A 131 4.90 18.95 10.84
CA ALA A 131 3.64 19.49 11.33
C ALA A 131 2.79 20.03 10.16
N PRO A 132 1.52 19.62 10.05
CA PRO A 132 0.63 20.13 9.01
C PRO A 132 0.43 21.64 9.19
N GLN A 133 0.72 22.39 8.14
CA GLN A 133 0.48 23.84 8.12
C GLN A 133 -0.99 24.09 7.78
N GLN A 134 -1.62 25.03 8.48
CA GLN A 134 -2.96 25.49 8.11
C GLN A 134 -2.91 26.07 6.70
N ALA A 135 -3.85 25.65 5.84
CA ALA A 135 -4.02 26.27 4.53
C ALA A 135 -4.31 27.76 4.76
N LYS A 136 -3.47 28.65 4.20
CA LYS A 136 -3.69 30.09 4.26
C LYS A 136 -5.05 30.39 3.62
N GLY A 137 -6.03 30.76 4.43
CA GLY A 137 -7.26 31.37 3.95
C GLY A 137 -6.92 32.71 3.32
N ASN A 138 -7.45 32.97 2.11
CA ASN A 138 -7.36 34.26 1.47
C ASN A 138 -8.19 35.27 2.27
N ASP A 139 -7.54 36.13 3.05
CA ASP A 139 -8.16 37.34 3.61
C ASP A 139 -8.28 38.39 2.49
N GLU A 140 -9.35 38.32 1.71
CA GLU A 140 -9.83 39.44 0.90
C GLU A 140 -10.80 40.27 1.75
N ASN A 141 -10.26 41.20 2.54
CA ASN A 141 -11.04 42.32 3.07
C ASN A 141 -11.31 43.30 1.91
N GLU A 142 -12.47 43.12 1.26
CA GLU A 142 -12.98 44.02 0.23
C GLU A 142 -13.24 45.41 0.82
N ALA A 143 -12.51 46.37 0.28
CA ALA A 143 -12.54 47.77 0.65
C ALA A 143 -13.93 48.37 0.41
N THR A 144 -14.38 49.13 1.40
CA THR A 144 -15.49 50.09 1.37
C THR A 144 -15.62 50.86 0.05
N ALA A 145 -16.61 50.53 -0.79
CA ALA A 145 -17.10 51.40 -1.85
C ALA A 145 -18.37 52.11 -1.37
N LYS A 146 -18.18 53.32 -0.84
CA LYS A 146 -19.23 54.31 -0.59
C LYS A 146 -19.79 54.75 -1.95
N VAL A 147 -21.05 54.44 -2.25
CA VAL A 147 -21.77 55.00 -3.41
C VAL A 147 -22.39 56.34 -2.97
N PRO A 148 -22.12 57.47 -3.64
CA PRO A 148 -22.91 58.68 -3.45
C PRO A 148 -24.20 58.61 -4.29
N ASP A 149 -25.33 58.86 -3.63
CA ASP A 149 -26.63 59.12 -4.25
C ASP A 149 -26.56 60.37 -5.16
N VAL A 150 -26.93 60.22 -6.44
CA VAL A 150 -27.85 61.09 -7.22
C VAL A 150 -28.48 60.28 -8.34
#